data_AF-A0A3D2QE22-F1
#
_entry.id   AF-A0A3D2QE22-F1
#
_cell.length_a   1.000
_cell.length_b   1.000
_cell.length_c   1.000
_cell.angle_alpha   90.00
_cell.angle_beta   90.00
_cell.angle_gamma   90.00
#
_symmetry.space_group_name_H-M   'P 1'
#
loop_
_entity.id
_entity.type
_entity.pdbx_description
1 polymer ?
#
loop_
_entity_poly.entity_id
_entity_poly.type
_entity_poly.pdbx_seq_one_letter_code
_entity_poly.pdbx_strand_id
1 'polypeptide(L)'
;DGLTVRQTEALVEKMLKAAGKQKKRKPRIVIVNDVRIYLNSIRQVMDMVRASGIPSSMDQSMDGDDVVVTLRIKNAKKKDRPTMVRQFS
;
A
#
# COMPACT_ATOMS: atom_id res chain seq x y z
N ASP A 1 20.36 27.45 32.43
CA ASP A 1 19.12 28.17 32.08
C ASP A 1 17.90 27.26 32.15
N GLY A 2 16.99 27.57 33.06
CA GLY A 2 15.74 26.83 33.27
C GLY A 2 14.54 27.58 32.70
N LEU A 3 13.51 26.84 32.30
CA LEU A 3 12.25 27.42 31.83
C LEU A 3 11.55 28.12 33.00
N THR A 4 11.02 29.33 32.74
CA THR A 4 10.13 29.99 33.71
C THR A 4 8.83 29.18 33.84
N VAL A 5 8.16 29.29 34.98
CA VAL A 5 6.92 28.55 35.27
C VAL A 5 5.89 28.69 34.14
N ARG A 6 5.71 29.91 33.61
CA ARG A 6 4.80 30.18 32.48
C ARG A 6 5.17 29.42 31.20
N GLN A 7 6.46 29.25 30.92
CA GLN A 7 6.94 28.53 29.74
C GLN A 7 6.74 27.02 29.90
N THR A 8 6.95 26.51 31.12
CA THR A 8 6.70 25.09 31.44
C THR A 8 5.21 24.77 31.34
N GLU A 9 4.33 25.61 31.87
CA GLU A 9 2.88 25.45 31.77
C GLU A 9 2.40 25.44 30.30
N ALA A 10 2.87 26.38 29.49
CA ALA A 10 2.54 26.43 28.06
C ALA A 10 3.08 25.22 27.29
N LEU A 11 4.23 24.67 27.69
CA LEU A 11 4.81 23.47 27.08
C LEU A 11 3.99 22.22 27.44
N VAL A 12 3.61 22.08 28.70
CA VAL A 12 2.76 20.98 29.18
C VAL A 12 1.40 21.01 28.47
N GLU A 13 0.79 22.18 28.32
CA GLU A 13 -0.48 22.33 27.61
C GLU A 13 -0.38 21.91 26.13
N LYS A 14 0.71 22.27 25.45
CA LYS A 14 0.98 21.84 24.06
C LYS A 14 1.18 20.33 23.97
N MET A 15 1.90 19.74 24.92
CA MET A 15 2.12 18.29 24.97
C MET A 15 0.82 17.52 25.20
N LEU A 16 -0.04 17.98 26.11
CA LEU A 16 -1.36 17.40 26.36
C LEU A 16 -2.28 17.50 25.13
N LYS A 17 -2.30 18.66 24.45
CA LYS A 17 -3.05 18.85 23.19
C LYS A 17 -2.53 17.98 22.04
N ALA A 18 -1.24 17.68 22.01
CA ALA A 18 -0.63 16.79 21.01
C ALA A 18 -0.88 15.31 21.33
N ALA A 19 -0.83 14.92 22.60
CA ALA A 19 -1.07 13.55 23.06
C ALA A 19 -2.51 13.07 22.81
N GLY A 20 -3.49 13.97 22.85
CA GLY A 20 -4.89 13.66 22.53
C GLY A 20 -5.19 13.41 21.05
N LYS A 21 -4.25 13.72 20.13
CA LYS A 21 -4.44 13.52 18.69
C LYS A 21 -3.81 12.20 18.24
N GLN A 22 -4.40 11.08 18.64
CA GLN A 22 -4.09 9.80 18.00
C GLN A 22 -4.35 9.92 16.49
N LYS A 23 -3.32 9.71 15.66
CA LYS A 23 -3.49 9.62 14.19
C LYS A 23 -4.46 8.48 13.91
N LYS A 24 -5.72 8.81 13.57
CA LYS A 24 -6.73 7.83 13.15
C LYS A 24 -6.12 6.94 12.07
N ARG A 25 -5.90 5.65 12.39
CA ARG A 25 -5.43 4.67 11.39
C ARG A 25 -6.46 4.66 10.28
N LYS A 26 -6.05 5.00 9.06
CA LYS A 26 -6.92 4.91 7.89
C LYS A 26 -7.44 3.46 7.82
N PRO A 27 -8.76 3.23 7.78
CA PRO A 27 -9.28 1.88 7.68
C PRO A 27 -8.74 1.25 6.40
N ARG A 28 -8.17 0.06 6.52
CA ARG A 28 -7.82 -0.76 5.36
C ARG A 28 -9.14 -1.31 4.82
N ILE A 29 -9.61 -0.74 3.71
CA ILE A 29 -10.77 -1.27 3.01
C ILE A 29 -10.31 -2.59 2.37
N VAL A 30 -10.82 -3.71 2.87
CA VAL A 30 -10.68 -5.02 2.24
C VAL A 30 -11.99 -5.27 1.51
N ILE A 31 -11.97 -5.11 0.18
CA ILE A 31 -13.11 -5.43 -0.67
C ILE A 31 -13.01 -6.92 -0.98
N VAL A 32 -13.93 -7.71 -0.42
CA VAL A 32 -14.04 -9.13 -0.73
C VAL A 32 -15.22 -9.28 -1.68
N ASN A 33 -14.94 -9.40 -2.97
CA ASN A 33 -15.93 -9.74 -3.99
C ASN A 33 -15.74 -11.22 -4.36
N ASP A 34 -16.82 -11.93 -4.65
CA ASP A 34 -16.76 -13.25 -5.28
C ASP A 34 -16.28 -13.08 -6.73
N VAL A 35 -15.12 -13.67 -7.06
CA VAL A 35 -14.48 -13.50 -8.38
C VAL A 35 -14.35 -14.86 -9.05
N ARG A 36 -15.06 -15.04 -10.17
CA ARG A 36 -14.83 -16.15 -11.10
C ARG A 36 -13.76 -15.73 -12.09
N ILE A 37 -12.67 -16.50 -12.14
CA ILE A 37 -11.50 -16.20 -12.98
C ILE A 37 -11.47 -17.18 -14.15
N TYR A 38 -11.63 -16.66 -15.36
CA TYR A 38 -11.45 -17.41 -16.60
C TYR A 38 -10.12 -17.06 -17.24
N LEU A 39 -9.32 -18.05 -17.62
CA LEU A 39 -7.98 -17.84 -18.17
C LEU A 39 -8.00 -17.03 -19.48
N ASN A 40 -9.01 -17.20 -20.31
CA ASN A 40 -9.17 -16.42 -21.54
C ASN A 40 -9.45 -14.94 -21.24
N SER A 41 -10.28 -14.66 -20.23
CA SER A 41 -10.58 -13.30 -19.77
C SER A 41 -9.35 -12.63 -19.15
N ILE A 42 -8.50 -13.39 -18.47
CA ILE A 42 -7.23 -12.90 -17.89
C ILE A 42 -6.34 -12.26 -18.98
N ARG A 43 -6.21 -12.91 -20.15
CA ARG A 43 -5.41 -12.39 -21.27
C ARG A 43 -5.96 -11.05 -21.78
N GLN A 44 -7.27 -11.00 -22.04
CA GLN A 44 -7.94 -9.78 -22.52
C GLN A 44 -7.79 -8.62 -21.53
N VAL A 45 -7.95 -8.88 -20.22
CA VAL A 45 -7.76 -7.87 -19.18
C VAL A 45 -6.32 -7.36 -19.17
N MET A 46 -5.32 -8.22 -19.33
CA MET A 46 -3.92 -7.77 -19.39
C MET A 46 -3.59 -6.95 -20.62
N ASP A 47 -4.19 -7.25 -21.78
CA ASP A 47 -4.05 -6.41 -22.97
C ASP A 47 -4.66 -5.03 -22.76
N MET A 48 -5.82 -4.96 -22.12
CA MET A 48 -6.47 -3.69 -21.75
C MET A 48 -5.62 -2.88 -20.76
N VAL A 49 -5.04 -3.53 -19.75
CA VAL A 49 -4.14 -2.91 -18.77
C VAL A 49 -2.89 -2.37 -19.46
N ARG A 50 -2.27 -3.13 -20.38
CA ARG A 50 -1.13 -2.67 -21.19
C ARG A 50 -1.51 -1.47 -22.06
N ALA A 51 -2.67 -1.51 -22.73
CA ALA A 51 -3.16 -0.43 -23.57
C ALA A 51 -3.38 0.87 -22.79
N SER A 52 -3.75 0.79 -21.51
CA SER A 52 -3.85 1.96 -20.62
C SER A 52 -2.50 2.55 -20.17
N GLY A 53 -1.38 2.01 -20.65
CA GLY A 53 -0.03 2.46 -20.31
C GLY A 53 0.48 1.96 -18.95
N ILE A 54 -0.23 1.01 -18.32
CA ILE A 54 0.20 0.39 -17.06
C ILE A 54 1.15 -0.77 -17.37
N PRO A 55 2.42 -0.72 -16.94
CA PRO A 55 3.35 -1.81 -17.19
C PRO A 55 2.85 -3.08 -16.50
N SER A 56 2.64 -4.13 -17.30
CA SER A 56 2.17 -5.41 -16.81
C SER A 56 2.79 -6.58 -17.58
N SER A 57 3.02 -7.69 -16.88
CA SER A 57 3.59 -8.92 -17.42
C SER A 57 2.75 -10.12 -17.00
N MET A 58 2.68 -11.11 -17.88
CA MET A 58 2.07 -12.42 -17.64
C MET A 58 3.11 -13.48 -17.92
N ASP A 59 3.18 -14.50 -17.07
CA ASP A 59 3.93 -15.71 -17.34
C ASP A 59 3.03 -16.92 -17.08
N GLN A 60 3.22 -17.97 -17.87
CA GLN A 60 2.48 -19.21 -17.76
C GLN A 60 3.45 -20.38 -17.87
N SER A 61 3.50 -21.22 -16.84
CA SER A 61 4.29 -22.44 -16.81
C SER A 61 3.44 -23.63 -16.40
N MET A 62 3.92 -24.82 -16.74
CA MET A 62 3.40 -26.09 -16.23
C MET A 62 4.39 -26.61 -15.19
N ASP A 63 3.89 -26.96 -14.01
CA ASP A 63 4.65 -27.60 -12.94
C ASP A 63 3.94 -28.89 -12.55
N GLY A 64 4.38 -30.00 -13.14
CA GLY A 64 3.68 -31.29 -13.05
C GLY A 64 2.26 -31.20 -13.60
N ASP A 65 1.27 -31.39 -12.71
CA ASP A 65 -0.16 -31.32 -13.02
C ASP A 65 -0.75 -29.91 -12.81
N ASP A 66 0.04 -28.96 -12.29
CA ASP A 66 -0.41 -27.61 -12.00
C ASP A 66 -0.10 -26.65 -13.16
N VAL A 67 -1.08 -25.80 -13.49
CA VAL A 67 -0.88 -24.65 -14.37
C VAL A 67 -0.64 -23.42 -13.53
N VAL A 68 0.61 -22.93 -13.52
CA VAL A 68 0.99 -21.75 -12.75
C VAL A 68 0.91 -20.52 -13.65
N VAL A 69 0.07 -19.56 -13.25
CA VAL A 69 -0.10 -18.30 -13.98
C VAL A 69 0.33 -17.14 -13.09
N THR A 70 1.41 -16.47 -13.48
CA THR A 70 1.95 -15.32 -12.76
C THR A 70 1.56 -14.03 -13.45
N LEU A 71 0.70 -13.23 -12.81
CA LEU A 71 0.32 -11.91 -13.28
C LEU A 71 1.03 -10.83 -12.46
N ARG A 72 1.63 -9.85 -13.14
CA ARG A 72 2.23 -8.68 -12.47
C ARG A 72 1.71 -7.41 -13.11
N ILE A 73 1.00 -6.60 -12.35
CA ILE A 73 0.53 -5.28 -12.76
C ILE A 73 1.21 -4.24 -11.88
N LYS A 74 1.99 -3.32 -12.46
CA LYS A 74 2.64 -2.25 -11.69
C LYS A 74 1.59 -1.23 -11.26
N ASN A 75 1.77 -0.64 -10.08
CA ASN A 75 0.90 0.44 -9.64
C ASN A 75 1.09 1.67 -10.54
N ALA A 76 0.03 2.09 -11.21
CA ALA A 76 0.02 3.27 -12.09
C ALA A 76 0.31 4.57 -11.33
N LYS A 77 0.00 4.62 -10.03
CA LYS A 77 0.39 5.73 -9.16
C LYS A 77 1.77 5.42 -8.59
N LYS A 78 2.82 6.07 -9.10
CA LYS A 78 4.09 6.18 -8.37
C LYS A 78 3.76 6.61 -6.94
N LYS A 79 3.95 5.72 -5.98
CA LYS A 79 3.88 6.08 -4.57
C LYS A 79 5.17 6.83 -4.31
N ASP A 80 5.12 8.15 -4.40
CA ASP A 80 6.24 9.08 -4.21
C ASP A 80 6.67 9.16 -2.73
N ARG A 81 6.79 8.00 -2.06
CA ARG A 81 7.31 7.88 -0.71
C ARG A 81 8.18 6.63 -0.62
N PRO A 82 9.51 6.77 -0.44
CA PRO A 82 10.34 5.62 -0.16
C PRO A 82 9.84 4.97 1.14
N THR A 83 9.49 3.69 1.06
CA THR A 83 9.24 2.91 2.27
C THR A 83 10.62 2.62 2.85
N MET A 84 11.05 3.45 3.78
CA MET A 84 12.31 3.25 4.51
C MET A 84 12.14 1.98 5.34
N VAL A 85 12.65 0.86 4.82
CA VAL A 85 12.78 -0.38 5.58
C VAL A 85 13.87 -0.08 6.62
N ARG A 86 13.47 0.20 7.86
CA ARG A 86 14.42 0.20 8.97
C ARG A 86 14.82 -1.25 9.20
N GLN A 87 15.95 -1.65 8.63
CA GLN A 87 16.72 -2.78 9.12
C GLN A 87 17.12 -2.45 10.55
N PHE A 88 16.60 -3.22 11.50
CA PHE A 88 17.19 -3.30 12.82
C PHE A 88 18.29 -4.37 12.73
N SER A 89 19.53 -3.95 12.94
CA SER A 89 20.64 -4.82 13.32
C SER A 89 20.67 -4.97 14.84
#